data_AF-A0A8J2TLY2-F1
#
_entry.id   AF-A0A8J2TLY2-F1
#
_cell.length_a   1.000
_cell.length_b   1.000
_cell.length_c   1.000
_cell.angle_alpha   90.00
_cell.angle_beta   90.00
_cell.angle_gamma   90.00
#
_symmetry.space_group_name_H-M   'P 1'
#
loop_
_entity.id
_entity.type
_entity.pdbx_description
1 polymer ?
#
loop_
_entity_poly.entity_id
_entity_poly.type
_entity_poly.pdbx_seq_one_letter_code
_entity_poly.pdbx_strand_id
1 'polypeptide(L)'
;MKKSKIYLGIAIVAIAGFFTIAADHIDAPAVQGGTNDITDFYAFQGQNSNNLVFVANVQGLLSPTATAGAAFDENTMIEFNIDTTGDNVEDLVIQATARDGKMYFFGPAAPNQTGLNSTFLTGVTPNSVDITAYGSSAVVATNAGMSFFAGPRDDPFFFDFAQYSAIIGGTASGFNNPGSDTFAGSNVMSVVVEVPKSMIGGTGTINTWVESKRKQ
;
A
#
# COMPACT_ATOMS: atom_id res chain seq x y z
N MET A 1 -14.48 0.15 50.50
CA MET A 1 -15.14 0.54 49.23
C MET A 1 -14.23 1.30 48.25
N LYS A 2 -13.26 2.13 48.69
CA LYS A 2 -12.39 2.90 47.75
C LYS A 2 -11.38 2.06 46.94
N LYS A 3 -10.89 0.94 47.51
CA LYS A 3 -9.87 0.10 46.87
C LYS A 3 -10.41 -0.96 45.90
N SER A 4 -11.67 -1.41 46.02
CA SER A 4 -12.20 -2.44 45.11
C SER A 4 -12.42 -1.89 43.69
N LYS A 5 -12.75 -0.61 43.55
CA LYS A 5 -12.81 0.06 42.24
C LYS A 5 -11.43 0.15 41.58
N ILE A 6 -10.37 0.31 42.38
CA ILE A 6 -8.99 0.34 41.89
C ILE A 6 -8.58 -1.06 41.41
N TYR A 7 -8.86 -2.11 42.19
CA TYR A 7 -8.55 -3.49 41.78
C TYR A 7 -9.35 -3.93 40.56
N LEU A 8 -10.63 -3.53 40.46
CA LEU A 8 -11.44 -3.78 39.27
C LEU A 8 -10.88 -3.04 38.05
N GLY A 9 -10.46 -1.79 38.20
CA GLY A 9 -9.81 -1.03 37.14
C GLY A 9 -8.51 -1.68 36.65
N ILE A 10 -7.65 -2.12 37.57
CA ILE A 10 -6.39 -2.82 37.24
C ILE A 10 -6.68 -4.16 36.55
N ALA A 11 -7.68 -4.92 37.00
CA ALA A 11 -8.07 -6.17 36.37
C ALA A 11 -8.58 -5.96 34.94
N ILE A 12 -9.39 -4.92 34.70
CA ILE A 12 -9.87 -4.57 33.36
C ILE A 12 -8.71 -4.18 32.44
N VAL A 13 -7.77 -3.36 32.92
CA VAL A 13 -6.58 -2.98 32.14
C VAL A 13 -5.67 -4.17 31.86
N ALA A 14 -5.47 -5.06 32.84
CA ALA A 14 -4.68 -6.28 32.65
C ALA A 14 -5.32 -7.25 31.65
N ILE A 15 -6.65 -7.40 31.68
CA ILE A 15 -7.39 -8.19 30.70
C ILE A 15 -7.29 -7.54 29.31
N ALA A 16 -7.48 -6.22 29.22
CA ALA A 16 -7.35 -5.50 27.95
C ALA A 16 -5.95 -5.67 27.34
N GLY A 17 -4.89 -5.59 28.15
CA GLY A 17 -3.51 -5.80 27.72
C GLY A 17 -3.21 -7.21 27.22
N PHE A 18 -3.95 -8.24 27.66
CA PHE A 18 -3.85 -9.60 27.14
C PHE A 18 -4.46 -9.76 25.74
N PHE A 19 -5.39 -8.87 25.36
CA PHE A 19 -6.03 -8.87 24.04
C PHE A 19 -5.43 -7.85 23.07
N THR A 20 -4.51 -6.99 23.51
CA THR A 20 -3.74 -6.11 22.62
C THR A 20 -2.53 -6.86 22.07
N ILE A 21 -2.75 -7.69 21.06
CA ILE A 21 -1.69 -8.18 20.19
C ILE A 21 -1.43 -7.05 19.19
N ALA A 22 -0.33 -6.33 19.38
CA ALA A 22 0.12 -5.39 18.35
C ALA A 22 0.57 -6.22 17.14
N ALA A 23 0.18 -5.80 15.93
CA ALA A 23 0.74 -6.34 14.71
C ALA A 23 2.23 -5.99 14.68
N ASP A 24 3.05 -7.00 14.42
CA ASP A 24 4.47 -6.92 14.12
C ASP A 24 4.59 -7.46 12.71
N HIS A 25 5.07 -6.65 11.75
CA HIS A 25 5.46 -6.87 10.33
C HIS A 25 4.68 -7.91 9.48
N ILE A 26 4.29 -9.04 10.05
CA ILE A 26 3.27 -9.98 9.61
C ILE A 26 1.89 -9.61 10.19
N ASP A 27 0.85 -9.89 9.41
CA ASP A 27 -0.53 -9.73 9.87
C ASP A 27 -0.80 -10.44 11.21
N ALA A 28 -1.67 -9.83 12.04
CA ALA A 28 -2.22 -10.55 13.17
C ALA A 28 -2.96 -11.81 12.68
N PRO A 29 -2.94 -12.94 13.43
CA PRO A 29 -3.47 -14.22 12.95
C PRO A 29 -4.91 -14.19 12.41
N ALA A 30 -5.72 -13.22 12.84
CA ALA A 30 -7.11 -13.08 12.43
C ALA A 30 -7.31 -12.37 11.08
N VAL A 31 -6.29 -11.69 10.53
CA VAL A 31 -6.38 -10.89 9.29
C VAL A 31 -5.31 -11.28 8.26
N GLN A 32 -4.61 -12.39 8.48
CA GLN A 32 -3.48 -12.81 7.66
C GLN A 32 -3.81 -13.11 6.20
N GLY A 33 -2.99 -12.59 5.29
CA GLY A 33 -3.01 -12.96 3.88
C GLY A 33 -4.19 -12.36 3.12
N GLY A 34 -4.72 -11.23 3.60
CA GLY A 34 -5.75 -10.49 2.88
C GLY A 34 -5.25 -10.03 1.51
N THR A 35 -6.05 -10.22 0.47
CA THR A 35 -5.73 -9.77 -0.89
C THR A 35 -5.61 -8.24 -1.04
N ASN A 36 -6.06 -7.52 -0.02
CA ASN A 36 -6.07 -6.06 0.10
C ASN A 36 -5.14 -5.54 1.21
N ASP A 37 -4.35 -6.41 1.86
CA ASP A 37 -3.37 -5.96 2.83
C ASP A 37 -2.26 -5.18 2.12
N ILE A 38 -1.97 -3.99 2.62
CA ILE A 38 -0.99 -3.08 2.03
C ILE A 38 0.37 -3.41 2.63
N THR A 39 1.33 -3.79 1.78
CA THR A 39 2.70 -4.04 2.24
C THR A 39 3.45 -2.72 2.34
N ASP A 40 3.37 -1.90 1.28
CA ASP A 40 4.17 -0.70 1.12
C ASP A 40 3.44 0.36 0.29
N PHE A 41 3.79 1.60 0.59
CA PHE A 41 3.40 2.76 -0.20
C PHE A 41 4.63 3.57 -0.58
N TYR A 42 4.72 3.94 -1.86
CA TYR A 42 5.77 4.81 -2.38
C TYR A 42 5.16 6.04 -3.06
N ALA A 43 5.76 7.19 -2.79
CA ALA A 43 5.47 8.45 -3.46
C ALA A 43 6.80 9.11 -3.82
N PHE A 44 7.07 9.30 -5.11
CA PHE A 44 8.35 9.86 -5.57
C PHE A 44 8.22 10.60 -6.90
N GLN A 45 9.23 11.40 -7.22
CA GLN A 45 9.33 12.05 -8.52
C GLN A 45 9.61 11.03 -9.62
N GLY A 46 8.81 11.05 -10.69
CA GLY A 46 9.04 10.18 -11.84
C GLY A 46 10.32 10.51 -12.62
N GLN A 47 10.66 9.64 -13.58
CA GLN A 47 11.76 9.93 -14.52
C GLN A 47 11.52 11.24 -15.26
N ASN A 48 10.27 11.50 -15.65
CA ASN A 48 9.84 12.84 -15.99
C ASN A 48 9.69 13.66 -14.70
N SER A 49 10.59 14.62 -14.49
CA SER A 49 10.61 15.44 -13.27
C SER A 49 9.35 16.31 -13.08
N ASN A 50 8.51 16.45 -14.11
CA ASN A 50 7.23 17.14 -14.00
C ASN A 50 6.09 16.23 -13.49
N ASN A 51 6.38 14.95 -13.24
CA ASN A 51 5.41 13.97 -12.78
C ASN A 51 5.75 13.46 -11.38
N LEU A 52 4.73 12.95 -10.70
CA LEU A 52 4.82 12.19 -9.45
C LEU A 52 4.33 10.77 -9.71
N VAL A 53 4.92 9.80 -9.02
CA VAL A 53 4.55 8.39 -9.09
C VAL A 53 4.06 7.98 -7.72
N PHE A 54 2.88 7.34 -7.69
CA PHE A 54 2.34 6.67 -6.52
C PHE A 54 2.29 5.17 -6.79
N VAL A 55 2.74 4.39 -5.81
CA VAL A 55 2.72 2.93 -5.84
C VAL A 55 2.11 2.41 -4.56
N ALA A 56 1.09 1.57 -4.69
CA ALA A 56 0.57 0.77 -3.60
C ALA A 56 0.89 -0.70 -3.90
N ASN A 57 1.63 -1.34 -3.00
CA ASN A 57 1.83 -2.77 -3.04
C ASN A 57 0.83 -3.45 -2.10
N VAL A 58 0.24 -4.55 -2.58
CA VAL A 58 -0.60 -5.43 -1.78
C VAL A 58 -0.16 -6.87 -1.97
N GLN A 59 -0.54 -7.77 -1.06
CA GLN A 59 -0.18 -9.20 -1.12
C GLN A 59 1.33 -9.43 -1.19
N GLY A 60 2.01 -9.28 -0.04
CA GLY A 60 3.47 -9.47 0.05
C GLY A 60 3.92 -10.91 0.13
N LEU A 61 5.24 -11.10 0.04
CA LEU A 61 5.91 -12.39 0.21
C LEU A 61 5.41 -13.49 -0.74
N LEU A 62 4.94 -13.12 -1.94
CA LEU A 62 4.44 -14.08 -2.91
C LEU A 62 5.59 -14.85 -3.56
N SER A 63 5.68 -16.15 -3.28
CA SER A 63 6.56 -17.04 -4.05
C SER A 63 6.20 -17.02 -5.55
N PRO A 64 7.11 -17.41 -6.46
CA PRO A 64 6.79 -17.56 -7.88
C PRO A 64 5.52 -18.38 -8.16
N THR A 65 5.34 -19.49 -7.44
CA THR A 65 4.15 -20.35 -7.57
C THR A 65 2.87 -19.63 -7.09
N ALA A 66 2.94 -18.92 -5.96
CA ALA A 66 1.79 -18.18 -5.43
C ALA A 66 1.41 -17.00 -6.35
N THR A 67 2.42 -16.33 -6.92
CA THR A 67 2.25 -15.18 -7.82
C THR A 67 1.43 -15.55 -9.07
N ALA A 68 1.59 -16.77 -9.59
CA ALA A 68 0.83 -17.24 -10.75
C ALA A 68 -0.69 -17.31 -10.53
N GLY A 69 -1.14 -17.41 -9.27
CA GLY A 69 -2.55 -17.42 -8.89
C GLY A 69 -3.02 -16.14 -8.17
N ALA A 70 -2.14 -15.16 -7.98
CA ALA A 70 -2.46 -13.92 -7.28
C ALA A 70 -3.38 -13.03 -8.14
N ALA A 71 -4.35 -12.39 -7.50
CA ALA A 71 -5.32 -11.51 -8.15
C ALA A 71 -5.75 -10.39 -7.19
N PHE A 72 -6.12 -9.24 -7.75
CA PHE A 72 -6.74 -8.17 -6.98
C PHE A 72 -8.20 -8.55 -6.64
N ASP A 73 -8.66 -8.25 -5.42
CA ASP A 73 -10.06 -8.41 -5.03
C ASP A 73 -10.91 -7.30 -5.66
N GLU A 74 -11.87 -7.68 -6.50
CA GLU A 74 -12.77 -6.75 -7.19
C GLU A 74 -13.75 -6.01 -6.26
N ASN A 75 -13.82 -6.38 -4.97
CA ASN A 75 -14.57 -5.65 -3.94
C ASN A 75 -13.70 -4.68 -3.13
N THR A 76 -12.44 -4.51 -3.53
CA THR A 76 -11.50 -3.58 -2.91
C THR A 76 -11.30 -2.34 -3.78
N MET A 77 -11.27 -1.19 -3.14
CA MET A 77 -10.76 0.06 -3.66
C MET A 77 -9.42 0.36 -3.01
N ILE A 78 -8.40 0.63 -3.82
CA ILE A 78 -7.13 1.19 -3.36
C ILE A 78 -7.22 2.70 -3.61
N GLU A 79 -7.05 3.51 -2.58
CA GLU A 79 -7.21 4.97 -2.65
C GLU A 79 -5.91 5.64 -2.25
N PHE A 80 -5.30 6.35 -3.19
CA PHE A 80 -4.20 7.27 -2.93
C PHE A 80 -4.79 8.61 -2.53
N ASN A 81 -4.51 9.01 -1.30
CA ASN A 81 -4.97 10.27 -0.72
C ASN A 81 -3.86 11.31 -0.80
N ILE A 82 -4.22 12.53 -1.21
CA ILE A 82 -3.28 13.63 -1.43
C ILE A 82 -3.81 14.87 -0.72
N ASP A 83 -3.06 15.33 0.27
CA ASP A 83 -3.25 16.58 1.00
C ASP A 83 -2.24 17.62 0.49
N THR A 84 -2.78 18.71 -0.04
CA THR A 84 -2.06 19.84 -0.63
C THR A 84 -2.06 21.09 0.26
N THR A 85 -2.79 21.06 1.38
CA THR A 85 -2.95 22.21 2.29
C THR A 85 -2.27 22.01 3.64
N GLY A 86 -1.90 20.78 3.98
CA GLY A 86 -1.17 20.41 5.19
C GLY A 86 -2.05 20.24 6.43
N ASP A 87 -3.36 20.08 6.28
CA ASP A 87 -4.29 19.88 7.39
C ASP A 87 -4.51 18.40 7.75
N ASN A 88 -3.88 17.49 7.02
CA ASN A 88 -4.04 16.02 7.12
C ASN A 88 -5.45 15.54 6.74
N VAL A 89 -6.12 16.26 5.84
CA VAL A 89 -7.35 15.85 5.17
C VAL A 89 -7.07 15.85 3.67
N GLU A 90 -7.51 14.81 2.97
CA GLU A 90 -7.25 14.67 1.55
C GLU A 90 -8.02 15.72 0.74
N ASP A 91 -7.28 16.49 -0.07
CA ASP A 91 -7.84 17.44 -1.02
C ASP A 91 -8.17 16.74 -2.35
N LEU A 92 -7.37 15.74 -2.72
CA LEU A 92 -7.48 14.97 -3.94
C LEU A 92 -7.31 13.47 -3.65
N VAL A 93 -8.01 12.65 -4.43
CA VAL A 93 -7.84 11.20 -4.42
C VAL A 93 -7.57 10.67 -5.81
N ILE A 94 -6.78 9.58 -5.89
CA ILE A 94 -6.73 8.69 -7.03
C ILE A 94 -7.22 7.31 -6.55
N GLN A 95 -8.35 6.86 -7.07
CA GLN A 95 -8.97 5.60 -6.67
C GLN A 95 -8.71 4.54 -7.74
N ALA A 96 -8.39 3.32 -7.32
CA ALA A 96 -8.14 2.19 -8.19
C ALA A 96 -8.98 0.98 -7.78
N THR A 97 -9.55 0.25 -8.75
CA THR A 97 -10.29 -0.99 -8.50
C THR A 97 -10.19 -1.96 -9.66
N ALA A 98 -10.12 -3.26 -9.34
CA ALA A 98 -10.06 -4.31 -10.33
C ALA A 98 -11.47 -4.68 -10.81
N ARG A 99 -11.60 -4.91 -12.12
CA ARG A 99 -12.79 -5.53 -12.70
C ARG A 99 -12.47 -6.19 -14.02
N ASP A 100 -12.87 -7.46 -14.18
CA ASP A 100 -12.79 -8.20 -15.44
C ASP A 100 -11.37 -8.19 -16.06
N GLY A 101 -10.34 -8.39 -15.23
CA GLY A 101 -8.93 -8.44 -15.67
C GLY A 101 -8.28 -7.09 -15.97
N LYS A 102 -8.98 -5.98 -15.70
CA LYS A 102 -8.44 -4.62 -15.80
C LYS A 102 -8.39 -3.94 -14.44
N MET A 103 -7.44 -3.04 -14.28
CA MET A 103 -7.43 -2.07 -13.18
C MET A 103 -7.98 -0.74 -13.71
N TYR A 104 -9.02 -0.22 -13.07
CA TYR A 104 -9.62 1.07 -13.37
C TYR A 104 -9.10 2.12 -12.40
N PHE A 105 -8.81 3.32 -12.90
CA PHE A 105 -8.31 4.46 -12.12
C PHE A 105 -9.23 5.66 -12.28
N PHE A 106 -9.60 6.30 -11.17
CA PHE A 106 -10.41 7.50 -11.10
C PHE A 106 -9.58 8.62 -10.45
N GLY A 107 -9.64 9.83 -11.00
CA GLY A 107 -8.87 10.98 -10.50
C GLY A 107 -7.52 11.18 -11.20
N PRO A 108 -6.67 12.11 -10.70
CA PRO A 108 -6.85 12.85 -9.45
C PRO A 108 -8.06 13.79 -9.49
N ALA A 109 -8.88 13.79 -8.43
CA ALA A 109 -10.00 14.71 -8.26
C ALA A 109 -10.36 14.86 -6.78
N ALA A 110 -11.12 15.90 -6.44
CA ALA A 110 -11.63 16.07 -5.09
C ALA A 110 -12.54 14.89 -4.70
N PRO A 111 -12.36 14.28 -3.52
CA PRO A 111 -13.15 13.14 -3.10
C PRO A 111 -14.61 13.52 -2.81
N ASN A 112 -15.53 12.56 -2.96
CA ASN A 112 -16.93 12.74 -2.56
C ASN A 112 -17.12 12.79 -1.03
N GLN A 113 -16.19 12.16 -0.30
CA GLN A 113 -16.17 12.08 1.16
C GLN A 113 -14.72 11.91 1.61
N THR A 114 -14.34 12.59 2.69
CA THR A 114 -13.00 12.46 3.28
C THR A 114 -12.99 11.55 4.52
N GLY A 115 -11.80 11.05 4.86
CA GLY A 115 -11.51 10.25 6.03
C GLY A 115 -11.77 8.75 5.84
N LEU A 116 -12.18 8.08 6.92
CA LEU A 116 -12.20 6.61 7.00
C LEU A 116 -13.16 5.91 6.03
N ASN A 117 -14.13 6.65 5.48
CA ASN A 117 -15.09 6.13 4.50
C ASN A 117 -14.89 6.87 3.18
N SER A 118 -15.07 6.16 2.07
CA SER A 118 -15.00 6.75 0.74
C SER A 118 -16.01 6.10 -0.20
N THR A 119 -16.31 6.79 -1.29
CA THR A 119 -17.13 6.29 -2.39
C THR A 119 -16.43 6.61 -3.70
N PHE A 120 -16.65 5.77 -4.71
CA PHE A 120 -16.08 6.03 -6.02
C PHE A 120 -16.48 7.41 -6.53
N LEU A 121 -15.50 8.14 -7.06
CA LEU A 121 -15.73 9.38 -7.78
C LEU A 121 -16.79 9.17 -8.86
N THR A 122 -17.77 10.07 -8.93
CA THR A 122 -18.86 10.00 -9.92
C THR A 122 -18.70 11.10 -10.95
N GLY A 123 -19.19 10.89 -12.17
CA GLY A 123 -19.08 11.89 -13.25
C GLY A 123 -17.69 12.05 -13.86
N VAL A 124 -16.70 11.26 -13.43
CA VAL A 124 -15.38 11.15 -14.06
C VAL A 124 -15.30 9.88 -14.92
N THR A 125 -14.71 10.01 -16.11
CA THR A 125 -14.40 8.85 -16.95
C THR A 125 -13.14 8.18 -16.41
N PRO A 126 -13.19 6.89 -16.02
CA PRO A 126 -12.00 6.21 -15.52
C PRO A 126 -11.00 5.95 -16.64
N ASN A 127 -9.73 5.95 -16.26
CA ASN A 127 -8.67 5.32 -17.04
C ASN A 127 -8.65 3.82 -16.73
N SER A 128 -8.05 3.02 -17.61
CA SER A 128 -7.86 1.60 -17.33
C SER A 128 -6.58 1.06 -17.96
N VAL A 129 -6.06 -0.01 -17.36
CA VAL A 129 -4.93 -0.81 -17.86
C VAL A 129 -5.26 -2.28 -17.66
N ASP A 130 -4.82 -3.15 -18.57
CA ASP A 130 -4.89 -4.59 -18.33
C ASP A 130 -4.00 -4.97 -17.15
N ILE A 131 -4.49 -5.82 -16.26
CA ILE A 131 -3.68 -6.37 -15.19
C ILE A 131 -2.64 -7.29 -15.83
N THR A 132 -1.36 -6.97 -15.63
CA THR A 132 -0.25 -7.72 -16.21
C THR A 132 -0.22 -9.12 -15.60
N ALA A 133 -0.14 -10.15 -16.45
CA ALA A 133 -0.03 -11.52 -16.00
C ALA A 133 1.39 -11.84 -15.50
N TYR A 134 1.51 -12.77 -14.56
CA TYR A 134 2.83 -13.22 -14.10
C TYR A 134 3.66 -13.81 -15.25
N GLY A 135 4.95 -13.46 -15.31
CA GLY A 135 5.87 -13.89 -16.36
C GLY A 135 5.68 -13.19 -17.72
N SER A 136 4.75 -12.23 -17.83
CA SER A 136 4.56 -11.43 -19.04
C SER A 136 5.27 -10.08 -18.96
N SER A 137 5.50 -9.45 -20.11
CA SER A 137 5.99 -8.07 -20.16
C SER A 137 4.97 -7.11 -19.54
N ALA A 138 5.47 -6.05 -18.91
CA ALA A 138 4.64 -5.01 -18.30
C ALA A 138 3.64 -4.42 -19.31
N VAL A 139 2.36 -4.44 -18.96
CA VAL A 139 1.33 -3.69 -19.68
C VAL A 139 1.17 -2.33 -19.01
N VAL A 140 1.46 -1.27 -19.75
CA VAL A 140 1.34 0.11 -19.30
C VAL A 140 0.36 0.83 -20.22
N ALA A 141 -0.61 1.52 -19.63
CA ALA A 141 -1.51 2.41 -20.36
C ALA A 141 -1.14 3.86 -20.07
N THR A 142 -1.23 4.73 -21.08
CA THR A 142 -1.02 6.16 -20.93
C THR A 142 -2.23 6.90 -21.49
N ASN A 143 -2.78 7.84 -20.72
CA ASN A 143 -3.86 8.70 -21.16
C ASN A 143 -3.78 10.06 -20.47
N ALA A 144 -4.07 11.13 -21.21
CA ALA A 144 -4.04 12.51 -20.71
C ALA A 144 -2.75 12.91 -19.95
N GLY A 145 -1.60 12.30 -20.29
CA GLY A 145 -0.32 12.57 -19.62
C GLY A 145 -0.08 11.78 -18.32
N MET A 146 -1.04 10.94 -17.90
CA MET A 146 -0.88 9.97 -16.83
C MET A 146 -0.49 8.60 -17.39
N SER A 147 0.25 7.81 -16.61
CA SER A 147 0.57 6.41 -16.92
C SER A 147 0.12 5.48 -15.80
N PHE A 148 -0.32 4.28 -16.16
CA PHE A 148 -0.94 3.33 -15.26
C PHE A 148 -0.34 1.94 -15.43
N PHE A 149 -0.13 1.25 -14.32
CA PHE A 149 0.26 -0.15 -14.30
C PHE A 149 -0.45 -0.89 -13.14
N ALA A 150 -0.81 -2.15 -13.37
CA ALA A 150 -1.27 -3.04 -12.32
C ALA A 150 -0.79 -4.48 -12.58
N GLY A 151 -0.36 -5.19 -11.56
CA GLY A 151 0.04 -6.60 -11.65
C GLY A 151 1.23 -6.95 -10.77
N PRO A 152 1.77 -8.17 -10.89
CA PRO A 152 2.84 -8.66 -10.04
C PRO A 152 4.17 -7.96 -10.36
N ARG A 153 4.94 -7.68 -9.31
CA ARG A 153 6.31 -7.13 -9.36
C ARG A 153 7.18 -7.82 -8.33
N ASP A 154 8.47 -7.88 -8.62
CA ASP A 154 9.47 -8.26 -7.62
C ASP A 154 9.34 -7.31 -6.42
N ASP A 155 9.38 -7.88 -5.22
CA ASP A 155 9.21 -7.11 -4.00
C ASP A 155 10.40 -6.15 -3.82
N PRO A 156 10.19 -4.83 -3.77
CA PRO A 156 11.29 -3.88 -3.57
C PRO A 156 11.86 -3.90 -2.15
N PHE A 157 11.25 -4.62 -1.21
CA PHE A 157 11.79 -4.80 0.14
C PHE A 157 12.93 -5.80 0.15
N PHE A 158 14.14 -5.34 0.49
CA PHE A 158 15.32 -6.17 0.63
C PHE A 158 15.97 -5.98 1.99
N PHE A 159 16.39 -7.08 2.63
CA PHE A 159 17.05 -7.01 3.93
C PHE A 159 17.90 -8.23 4.23
N ASP A 160 19.11 -8.01 4.76
CA ASP A 160 19.97 -9.07 5.29
C ASP A 160 19.57 -9.42 6.73
N PHE A 161 18.41 -10.05 6.85
CA PHE A 161 17.79 -10.38 8.13
C PHE A 161 18.65 -11.34 8.97
N ALA A 162 19.30 -12.30 8.31
CA ALA A 162 20.22 -13.23 8.98
C ALA A 162 21.42 -12.48 9.57
N GLN A 163 22.06 -11.59 8.80
CA GLN A 163 23.19 -10.80 9.29
C GLN A 163 22.76 -9.80 10.37
N TYR A 164 21.60 -9.15 10.21
CA TYR A 164 21.02 -8.30 11.25
C TYR A 164 20.86 -9.07 12.57
N SER A 165 20.31 -10.28 12.51
CA SER A 165 20.12 -11.14 13.68
C SER A 165 21.46 -11.54 14.32
N ALA A 166 22.49 -11.80 13.52
CA ALA A 166 23.84 -12.09 14.01
C ALA A 166 24.51 -10.88 14.69
N ILE A 167 24.28 -9.66 14.17
CA ILE A 167 24.78 -8.42 14.78
C ILE A 167 24.12 -8.19 16.14
N ILE A 168 22.78 -8.29 16.20
CA ILE A 168 22.03 -8.15 17.45
C ILE A 168 22.42 -9.27 18.44
N GLY A 169 22.71 -10.48 17.95
CA GLY A 169 23.19 -11.61 18.73
C GLY A 169 24.67 -11.54 19.13
N GLY A 170 25.42 -10.52 18.69
CA GLY A 170 26.84 -10.34 19.00
C GLY A 170 27.79 -11.35 18.32
N THR A 171 27.30 -12.12 17.35
CA THR A 171 28.10 -13.08 16.57
C THR A 171 28.64 -12.47 15.27
N ALA A 172 28.23 -11.25 14.95
CA ALA A 172 28.78 -10.44 13.87
C ALA A 172 29.02 -8.98 14.32
N SER A 173 30.02 -8.34 13.72
CA SER A 173 30.39 -6.96 14.04
C SER A 173 29.84 -5.91 13.07
N GLY A 174 29.14 -6.33 12.00
CA GLY A 174 28.59 -5.43 10.99
C GLY A 174 27.90 -6.17 9.85
N PHE A 175 27.25 -5.41 8.95
CA PHE A 175 26.62 -5.95 7.75
C PHE A 175 27.66 -6.39 6.71
N ASN A 176 27.28 -7.38 5.89
CA ASN A 176 28.12 -7.86 4.79
C ASN A 176 28.09 -6.87 3.61
N ASN A 177 29.12 -6.91 2.76
CA ASN A 177 29.16 -6.17 1.49
C ASN A 177 29.73 -7.06 0.36
N PRO A 178 28.90 -7.52 -0.61
CA PRO A 178 27.45 -7.31 -0.66
C PRO A 178 26.72 -8.06 0.48
N GLY A 179 25.57 -7.53 0.89
CA GLY A 179 24.64 -8.23 1.80
C GLY A 179 23.87 -9.36 1.10
N SER A 180 23.23 -10.22 1.88
CA SER A 180 22.29 -11.22 1.36
C SER A 180 20.87 -10.71 1.48
N ASP A 181 20.12 -10.63 0.38
CA ASP A 181 18.70 -10.29 0.46
C ASP A 181 17.88 -11.53 0.85
N THR A 182 17.27 -11.48 2.04
CA THR A 182 16.45 -12.57 2.59
C THR A 182 15.14 -12.74 1.82
N PHE A 183 14.66 -11.67 1.19
CA PHE A 183 13.36 -11.61 0.52
C PHE A 183 13.49 -11.80 -1.00
N ALA A 184 14.71 -11.95 -1.51
CA ALA A 184 14.98 -12.15 -2.92
C ALA A 184 14.10 -13.26 -3.53
N GLY A 185 13.40 -12.92 -4.62
CA GLY A 185 12.53 -13.85 -5.35
C GLY A 185 11.08 -13.89 -4.86
N SER A 186 10.69 -13.11 -3.84
CA SER A 186 9.28 -12.84 -3.57
C SER A 186 8.73 -11.71 -4.43
N ASN A 187 7.42 -11.74 -4.66
CA ASN A 187 6.70 -10.72 -5.40
C ASN A 187 5.63 -10.07 -4.51
N VAL A 188 5.14 -8.96 -5.01
CA VAL A 188 3.96 -8.20 -4.55
C VAL A 188 3.01 -8.00 -5.72
N MET A 189 1.76 -7.64 -5.44
CA MET A 189 0.83 -7.10 -6.44
C MET A 189 0.86 -5.57 -6.37
N SER A 190 1.35 -4.90 -7.41
CA SER A 190 1.50 -3.44 -7.43
C SER A 190 0.38 -2.75 -8.21
N VAL A 191 -0.11 -1.64 -7.68
CA VAL A 191 -0.92 -0.64 -8.39
C VAL A 191 -0.09 0.63 -8.49
N VAL A 192 0.17 1.09 -9.71
CA VAL A 192 1.06 2.21 -9.99
C VAL A 192 0.33 3.24 -10.85
N VAL A 193 0.45 4.50 -10.44
CA VAL A 193 -0.01 5.65 -11.23
C VAL A 193 1.08 6.72 -11.26
N GLU A 194 1.45 7.15 -12.46
CA GLU A 194 2.26 8.35 -12.68
C GLU A 194 1.33 9.47 -13.15
N VAL A 195 1.43 10.63 -12.49
CA VAL A 195 0.53 11.78 -12.70
C VAL A 195 1.33 13.08 -12.88
N PRO A 196 0.96 13.95 -13.83
CA PRO A 196 1.55 15.28 -13.93
C PRO A 196 1.34 16.11 -12.65
N LYS A 197 2.39 16.76 -12.16
CA LYS A 197 2.32 17.65 -10.98
C LYS A 197 1.27 18.76 -11.17
N SER A 198 1.04 19.20 -12.41
CA SER A 198 0.00 20.19 -12.74
C SER A 198 -1.43 19.71 -12.48
N MET A 199 -1.68 18.40 -12.40
CA MET A 199 -2.99 17.83 -12.06
C MET A 199 -3.24 17.73 -10.56
N ILE A 200 -2.17 17.64 -9.75
CA ILE A 200 -2.27 17.70 -8.28
C ILE A 200 -2.39 19.16 -7.83
N GLY A 201 -1.69 20.07 -8.51
CA GLY A 201 -1.63 21.47 -8.10
C GLY A 201 -0.78 21.65 -6.84
N GLY A 202 -1.02 22.75 -6.13
CA GLY A 202 -0.21 23.17 -4.99
C GLY A 202 1.16 23.75 -5.39
N THR A 203 1.82 24.38 -4.42
CA THR A 203 3.22 24.80 -4.53
C THR A 203 3.96 24.31 -3.29
N GLY A 204 4.98 23.46 -3.46
CA GLY A 204 5.81 22.99 -2.35
C GLY A 204 5.58 21.51 -2.01
N THR A 205 5.38 21.23 -0.72
CA THR A 205 5.26 19.88 -0.16
C THR A 205 3.80 19.43 -0.17
N ILE A 206 3.56 18.14 -0.46
CA ILE A 206 2.27 17.47 -0.29
C ILE A 206 2.42 16.36 0.74
N ASN A 207 1.34 16.05 1.46
CA ASN A 207 1.25 14.84 2.27
C ASN A 207 0.45 13.80 1.50
N THR A 208 0.86 12.53 1.60
CA THR A 208 0.18 11.44 0.88
C THR A 208 0.16 10.18 1.71
N TRP A 209 -0.94 9.43 1.60
CA TRP A 209 -1.09 8.11 2.19
C TRP A 209 -1.96 7.23 1.28
N VAL A 210 -2.00 5.93 1.56
CA VAL A 210 -2.84 4.99 0.84
C VAL A 210 -3.77 4.26 1.80
N GLU A 211 -4.98 3.97 1.35
CA GLU A 211 -5.94 3.13 2.05
C GLU A 211 -6.45 2.02 1.14
N SER A 212 -6.73 0.84 1.70
CA SER A 212 -7.51 -0.20 1.04
C SER A 212 -8.88 -0.30 1.70
N LYS A 213 -9.93 -0.05 0.92
CA LYS A 213 -11.32 0.02 1.41
C LYS A 213 -12.13 -1.08 0.76
N ARG A 214 -12.83 -1.88 1.57
CA ARG A 214 -13.76 -2.91 1.06
C ARG A 214 -15.17 -2.35 0.99
N LYS A 215 -15.91 -2.74 -0.04
CA LYS A 215 -17.32 -2.41 -0.15
C LYS A 215 -18.11 -3.01 1.02
N GLN A 216 -18.81 -2.16 1.77
CA GLN A 216 -19.76 -2.56 2.81
C GLN A 216 -21.18 -2.74 2.25
#